data_AF-A0A9D7U1C2-F1
#
_entry.id   AF-A0A9D7U1C2-F1
#
_cell.length_a   1.000
_cell.length_b   1.000
_cell.length_c   1.000
_cell.angle_alpha   90.00
_cell.angle_beta   90.00
_cell.angle_gamma   90.00
#
_symmetry.space_group_name_H-M   'P 1'
#
loop_
_entity.id
_entity.type
_entity.pdbx_description
1 polymer ?
#
loop_
_entity_poly.entity_id
_entity_poly.type
_entity_poly.pdbx_seq_one_letter_code
_entity_poly.pdbx_strand_id
1 'polypeptide(L)'
;MDIPIQNIYYLLCYAWDKLEEAEPVSVDSDTEHQLLNLFAKVLSERLKWLLKKGLDRSYIPIEEEIFGIKGKLDFSKTIKNNSLRKHHTVCEFDDFQFDILSNRIIKNTLSKLLKTENIDSRIIEDVFMVFHKLPDISDYQFRLSDFDKVRIHRNNYHYDFILKICRIIQENLLINEKSGKYRFFDFVRDEKAMARLFEAFVRNFYRNETNFNVESKQIKWQFTNVLENTESFLPLMKTDITINAPDWKLIIDTKYYKDAFKLSYDKPKFDSGNLYQLFAYLINQEDGTTYTKTCLGMLLYPSTKDYQDAEMWYQEHKIRISFVNLNQDWRLIKDSLLKLLK
;
A
#
# COMPACT_ATOMS: atom_id res chain seq x y z
N MET A 1 -19.42 12.59 0.00
CA MET A 1 -19.48 12.90 1.44
C MET A 1 -18.40 12.06 2.07
N ASP A 2 -17.25 12.68 2.28
CA ASP A 2 -15.97 12.01 2.02
C ASP A 2 -15.19 11.82 3.33
N ILE A 3 -14.54 10.67 3.45
CA ILE A 3 -13.60 10.38 4.54
C ILE A 3 -12.54 11.49 4.54
N PRO A 4 -12.25 12.14 5.69
CA PRO A 4 -11.19 13.14 5.78
C PRO A 4 -9.87 12.61 5.23
N ILE A 5 -9.16 13.40 4.44
CA ILE A 5 -7.95 12.93 3.76
C ILE A 5 -6.81 12.63 4.71
N GLN A 6 -6.78 13.31 5.85
CA GLN A 6 -5.92 12.93 6.96
C GLN A 6 -6.20 11.50 7.43
N ASN A 7 -7.46 11.09 7.51
CA ASN A 7 -7.82 9.72 7.90
C ASN A 7 -7.42 8.73 6.81
N ILE A 8 -7.60 9.06 5.52
CA ILE A 8 -7.10 8.22 4.42
C ILE A 8 -5.59 8.03 4.51
N TYR A 9 -4.85 9.08 4.86
CA TYR A 9 -3.40 8.99 5.08
C TYR A 9 -3.05 8.04 6.22
N TYR A 10 -3.75 8.15 7.36
CA TYR A 10 -3.57 7.19 8.45
C TYR A 10 -3.87 5.76 8.00
N LEU A 11 -4.97 5.51 7.30
CA LEU A 11 -5.28 4.16 6.76
C LEU A 11 -4.12 3.62 5.92
N LEU A 12 -3.54 4.46 5.05
CA LEU A 12 -2.38 4.08 4.22
C LEU A 12 -1.14 3.78 5.05
N CYS A 13 -0.80 4.62 6.04
CA CYS A 13 0.33 4.39 6.93
C CYS A 13 0.22 3.05 7.66
N TYR A 14 -0.96 2.72 8.18
CA TYR A 14 -1.22 1.42 8.79
C TYR A 14 -1.16 0.28 7.75
N ALA A 15 -1.85 0.41 6.61
CA ALA A 15 -1.86 -0.61 5.57
C ALA A 15 -0.47 -0.93 5.01
N TRP A 16 0.45 0.04 5.04
CA TRP A 16 1.83 -0.10 4.61
C TRP A 16 2.82 -0.46 5.70
N ASP A 17 2.37 -0.55 6.96
CA ASP A 17 3.19 -0.79 8.14
C ASP A 17 4.28 0.29 8.32
N LYS A 18 3.84 1.55 8.27
CA LYS A 18 4.64 2.79 8.31
C LYS A 18 4.08 3.78 9.33
N LEU A 19 3.92 3.34 10.57
CA LEU A 19 3.32 4.17 11.64
C LEU A 19 4.21 5.34 12.06
N GLU A 20 5.53 5.18 11.95
CA GLU A 20 6.50 6.24 12.14
C GLU A 20 6.32 7.40 11.16
N GLU A 21 5.67 7.13 10.03
CA GLU A 21 5.38 8.12 8.99
C GLU A 21 4.03 8.82 9.21
N ALA A 22 3.21 8.35 10.15
CA ALA A 22 1.85 8.82 10.40
C ALA A 22 1.79 10.16 11.18
N GLU A 23 2.93 10.80 11.45
CA GLU A 23 2.93 12.13 12.07
C GLU A 23 2.06 13.10 11.26
N PRO A 24 1.31 13.99 11.93
CA PRO A 24 0.37 14.87 11.25
C PRO A 24 1.13 15.86 10.37
N VAL A 25 1.20 15.56 9.08
CA VAL A 25 1.53 16.56 8.06
C VAL A 25 0.32 17.47 7.98
N SER A 26 0.41 18.65 8.58
CA SER A 26 -0.67 19.64 8.53
C SER A 26 -0.85 20.10 7.09
N VAL A 27 -1.90 19.62 6.43
CA VAL A 27 -2.34 20.20 5.16
C VAL A 27 -3.45 21.16 5.51
N ASP A 28 -3.22 22.46 5.28
CA ASP A 28 -4.25 23.48 5.48
C ASP A 28 -5.44 23.15 4.58
N SER A 29 -6.62 23.14 5.21
CA SER A 29 -7.88 22.75 4.61
C SER A 29 -8.36 23.79 3.60
N ASP A 30 -8.42 23.42 2.33
CA ASP A 30 -9.54 23.67 1.41
C ASP A 30 -9.18 23.22 -0.03
N THR A 31 -10.17 22.71 -0.79
CA THR A 31 -10.20 22.42 -2.26
C THR A 31 -10.11 20.96 -2.73
N GLU A 32 -10.86 20.64 -3.79
CA GLU A 32 -11.13 19.34 -4.43
C GLU A 32 -9.92 18.45 -4.86
N HIS A 33 -8.67 18.85 -4.58
CA HIS A 33 -7.45 18.13 -4.99
C HIS A 33 -6.48 17.82 -3.83
N GLN A 34 -7.03 17.73 -2.61
CA GLN A 34 -6.28 17.57 -1.36
C GLN A 34 -5.39 16.31 -1.31
N LEU A 35 -5.79 15.19 -1.92
CA LEU A 35 -5.05 13.93 -1.77
C LEU A 35 -3.71 13.95 -2.52
N LEU A 36 -3.70 14.50 -3.74
CA LEU A 36 -2.48 14.71 -4.50
C LEU A 36 -1.57 15.75 -3.83
N ASN A 37 -2.15 16.85 -3.33
CA ASN A 37 -1.43 17.86 -2.57
C ASN A 37 -0.77 17.26 -1.32
N LEU A 38 -1.50 16.44 -0.55
CA LEU A 38 -0.96 15.69 0.58
C LEU A 38 0.21 14.81 0.14
N PHE A 39 0.03 13.96 -0.88
CA PHE A 39 1.10 13.07 -1.32
C PHE A 39 2.32 13.81 -1.84
N ALA A 40 2.13 14.88 -2.61
CA ALA A 40 3.23 15.72 -3.10
C ALA A 40 3.97 16.40 -1.94
N LYS A 41 3.23 16.91 -0.94
CA LYS A 41 3.83 17.49 0.27
C LYS A 41 4.64 16.47 1.05
N VAL A 42 4.02 15.35 1.45
CA VAL A 42 4.69 14.26 2.18
C VAL A 42 5.92 13.77 1.40
N LEU A 43 5.77 13.54 0.09
CA LEU A 43 6.88 13.10 -0.77
C LEU A 43 8.02 14.12 -0.77
N SER A 44 7.71 15.42 -0.93
CA SER A 44 8.73 16.48 -0.92
C SER A 44 9.47 16.58 0.41
N GLU A 45 8.77 16.48 1.55
CA GLU A 45 9.36 16.52 2.89
C GLU A 45 10.25 15.30 3.15
N ARG A 46 9.80 14.10 2.78
CA ARG A 46 10.58 12.87 2.93
C ARG A 46 11.78 12.84 2.00
N LEU A 47 11.68 13.37 0.79
CA LEU A 47 12.82 13.50 -0.10
C LEU A 47 13.83 14.56 0.37
N LYS A 48 13.38 15.69 0.95
CA LYS A 48 14.27 16.66 1.60
C LYS A 48 15.08 15.99 2.73
N TRP A 49 14.44 15.15 3.53
CA TRP A 49 15.12 14.36 4.55
C TRP A 49 16.09 13.33 3.95
N LEU A 50 15.67 12.60 2.91
CA LEU A 50 16.50 11.60 2.23
C LEU A 50 17.76 12.24 1.61
N LEU A 51 17.62 13.40 0.97
CA LEU A 51 18.74 14.15 0.40
C LEU A 51 19.77 14.57 1.47
N LYS A 52 19.32 14.91 2.68
CA LYS A 52 20.23 15.21 3.81
C LYS A 52 20.95 13.97 4.32
N LYS A 53 20.27 12.81 4.31
CA LYS A 53 20.86 11.52 4.74
C LYS A 53 21.80 10.92 3.69
N GLY A 54 21.56 11.23 2.42
CA GLY A 54 22.27 10.70 1.26
C GLY A 54 21.39 9.71 0.47
N LEU A 55 21.36 9.88 -0.85
CA LEU A 55 20.68 8.97 -1.76
C LEU A 55 21.44 7.64 -1.84
N ASP A 56 20.69 6.56 -2.04
CA ASP A 56 21.24 5.24 -2.29
C ASP A 56 21.99 5.22 -3.62
N ARG A 57 23.03 4.39 -3.67
CA ARG A 57 23.91 4.20 -4.81
C ARG A 57 24.12 2.71 -5.03
N SER A 58 24.31 2.31 -6.26
CA SER A 58 24.64 0.91 -6.55
C SER A 58 25.74 0.82 -7.59
N TYR A 59 26.44 -0.30 -7.53
CA TYR A 59 27.41 -0.70 -8.54
C TYR A 59 26.65 -1.13 -9.79
N ILE A 60 26.85 -0.38 -10.88
CA ILE A 60 26.31 -0.69 -12.19
C ILE A 60 27.48 -1.20 -13.05
N PRO A 61 27.37 -2.39 -13.64
CA PRO A 61 28.41 -2.89 -14.54
C PRO A 61 28.40 -2.04 -15.81
N ILE A 62 29.54 -1.43 -16.09
CA ILE A 62 29.78 -0.63 -17.28
C ILE A 62 30.79 -1.35 -18.14
N GLU A 63 30.49 -1.41 -19.44
CA GLU A 63 31.46 -1.80 -20.46
C GLU A 63 31.76 -0.58 -21.33
N GLU A 64 33.00 -0.12 -21.30
CA GLU A 64 33.41 1.10 -22.01
C GLU A 64 34.82 0.96 -22.60
N GLU A 65 35.04 1.60 -23.75
CA GLU A 65 36.37 1.75 -24.35
C GLU A 65 37.07 2.98 -23.76
N ILE A 66 38.08 2.75 -22.92
CA ILE A 66 38.76 3.80 -22.15
C ILE A 66 40.25 3.84 -22.48
N PHE A 67 40.89 4.98 -22.20
CA PHE A 67 42.34 5.09 -22.24
C PHE A 67 42.95 4.33 -21.05
N GLY A 68 43.87 3.39 -21.33
CA GLY A 68 44.45 2.52 -20.30
C GLY A 68 43.56 1.32 -19.95
N ILE A 69 43.70 0.79 -18.73
CA ILE A 69 42.97 -0.40 -18.24
C ILE A 69 42.31 -0.06 -16.89
N LYS A 70 41.01 -0.37 -16.74
CA LYS A 70 40.24 -0.21 -15.48
C LYS A 70 39.38 -1.43 -15.26
N GLY A 71 39.51 -2.10 -14.12
CA GLY A 71 38.75 -3.33 -13.85
C GLY A 71 39.16 -4.48 -14.76
N LYS A 72 38.18 -5.16 -15.37
CA LYS A 72 38.39 -6.37 -16.16
C LYS A 72 38.48 -6.03 -17.65
N LEU A 73 39.63 -6.32 -18.26
CA LEU A 73 39.86 -6.12 -19.69
C LEU A 73 39.14 -7.20 -20.54
N ASP A 74 38.30 -6.77 -21.49
CA ASP A 74 37.80 -7.65 -22.56
C ASP A 74 38.78 -7.62 -23.74
N PHE A 75 39.71 -8.58 -23.73
CA PHE A 75 40.68 -8.76 -24.80
C PHE A 75 40.03 -9.02 -26.17
N SER A 76 38.91 -9.74 -26.21
CA SER A 76 38.27 -10.13 -27.47
C SER A 76 37.69 -8.91 -28.17
N LYS A 77 36.97 -8.05 -27.44
CA LYS A 77 36.41 -6.80 -27.98
C LYS A 77 37.50 -5.78 -28.28
N THR A 78 38.51 -5.66 -27.42
CA THR A 78 39.66 -4.75 -27.62
C THR A 78 40.41 -5.03 -28.93
N ILE A 79 40.67 -6.31 -29.24
CA ILE A 79 41.33 -6.70 -30.49
C ILE A 79 40.41 -6.50 -31.70
N LYS A 80 39.14 -6.91 -31.59
CA LYS A 80 38.14 -6.74 -32.67
C LYS A 80 37.94 -5.27 -33.06
N ASN A 81 37.89 -4.37 -32.08
CA ASN A 81 37.70 -2.93 -32.31
C ASN A 81 39.00 -2.20 -32.68
N ASN A 82 40.14 -2.91 -32.67
CA ASN A 82 41.47 -2.34 -32.92
C ASN A 82 41.81 -1.16 -31.99
N SER A 83 41.28 -1.20 -30.76
CA SER A 83 41.35 -0.13 -29.75
C SER A 83 42.78 0.17 -29.30
N LEU A 84 43.67 -0.84 -29.32
CA LEU A 84 45.07 -0.69 -28.93
C LEU A 84 45.83 0.32 -29.79
N ARG A 85 45.47 0.49 -31.07
CA ARG A 85 46.09 1.52 -31.94
C ARG A 85 45.77 2.95 -31.49
N LYS A 86 44.64 3.13 -30.81
CA LYS A 86 44.25 4.40 -30.21
C LYS A 86 44.70 4.51 -28.75
N HIS A 87 45.48 3.54 -28.23
CA HIS A 87 45.83 3.43 -26.81
C HIS A 87 44.61 3.26 -25.89
N HIS A 88 43.52 2.70 -26.43
CA HIS A 88 42.31 2.40 -25.67
C HIS A 88 42.14 0.90 -25.48
N THR A 89 41.38 0.53 -24.44
CA THR A 89 40.96 -0.85 -24.21
C THR A 89 39.49 -0.93 -23.80
N VAL A 90 38.80 -1.99 -24.20
CA VAL A 90 37.42 -2.27 -23.80
C VAL A 90 37.46 -2.95 -22.44
N CYS A 91 36.95 -2.27 -21.42
CA CYS A 91 36.98 -2.72 -20.04
C CYS A 91 35.56 -2.86 -19.47
N GLU A 92 35.34 -3.92 -18.71
CA GLU A 92 34.18 -4.13 -17.83
C GLU A 92 34.57 -3.74 -16.40
N PHE A 93 33.89 -2.76 -15.81
CA PHE A 93 34.07 -2.39 -14.41
C PHE A 93 32.77 -1.91 -13.79
N ASP A 94 32.68 -2.03 -12.47
CA ASP A 94 31.52 -1.55 -11.71
C ASP A 94 31.73 -0.09 -11.31
N ASP A 95 30.76 0.77 -11.65
CA ASP A 95 30.76 2.18 -11.23
C ASP A 95 29.68 2.46 -10.20
N PHE A 96 30.02 3.25 -9.18
CA PHE A 96 29.15 3.48 -8.03
C PHE A 96 28.30 4.74 -8.23
N GLN A 97 27.11 4.56 -8.80
CA GLN A 97 26.30 5.64 -9.34
C GLN A 97 24.97 5.83 -8.57
N PHE A 98 24.44 7.05 -8.66
CA PHE A 98 23.08 7.38 -8.19
C PHE A 98 21.99 6.95 -9.19
N ASP A 99 22.37 6.58 -10.41
CA ASP A 99 21.44 6.29 -11.50
C ASP A 99 20.81 4.89 -11.42
N ILE A 100 20.26 4.59 -10.23
CA ILE A 100 19.59 3.33 -9.90
C ILE A 100 18.09 3.44 -10.11
N LEU A 101 17.42 2.29 -10.26
CA LEU A 101 15.98 2.23 -10.54
C LEU A 101 15.12 3.01 -9.54
N SER A 102 15.38 2.90 -8.23
CA SER A 102 14.65 3.64 -7.20
C SER A 102 14.72 5.16 -7.39
N ASN A 103 15.92 5.68 -7.69
CA ASN A 103 16.15 7.10 -7.90
C ASN A 103 15.52 7.58 -9.24
N ARG A 104 15.59 6.75 -10.29
CA ARG A 104 14.92 7.01 -11.57
C ARG A 104 13.40 7.09 -11.43
N ILE A 105 12.79 6.20 -10.63
CA ILE A 105 11.35 6.24 -10.33
C ILE A 105 10.97 7.53 -9.60
N ILE A 106 11.75 7.93 -8.59
CA ILE A 106 11.54 9.17 -7.85
C ILE A 106 11.62 10.37 -8.79
N LYS A 107 12.70 10.48 -9.59
CA LYS A 107 12.87 11.58 -10.56
C LYS A 107 11.71 11.64 -11.54
N ASN A 108 11.27 10.50 -12.07
CA ASN A 108 10.13 10.42 -12.99
C ASN A 108 8.85 10.92 -12.33
N THR A 109 8.59 10.52 -11.08
CA THR A 109 7.40 10.93 -10.33
C THR A 109 7.38 12.43 -10.09
N LEU A 110 8.50 13.01 -9.63
CA LEU A 110 8.63 14.45 -9.48
C LEU A 110 8.44 15.20 -10.81
N SER A 111 9.02 14.71 -11.91
CA SER A 111 8.85 15.32 -13.22
C SER A 111 7.39 15.32 -13.68
N LYS A 112 6.63 14.26 -13.39
CA LYS A 112 5.19 14.22 -13.69
C LYS A 112 4.39 15.16 -12.80
N LEU A 113 4.70 15.23 -11.50
CA LEU A 113 4.06 16.17 -10.57
C LEU A 113 4.23 17.62 -11.04
N LEU A 114 5.43 18.01 -11.50
CA LEU A 114 5.69 19.34 -12.07
C LEU A 114 4.86 19.66 -13.33
N LYS A 115 4.34 18.63 -14.01
CA LYS A 115 3.49 18.74 -15.21
C LYS A 115 2.01 18.46 -14.92
N THR A 116 1.64 18.31 -13.65
CA THR A 116 0.27 17.97 -13.23
C THR A 116 -0.52 19.24 -12.95
N GLU A 117 -1.79 19.26 -13.34
CA GLU A 117 -2.71 20.35 -13.03
C GLU A 117 -3.18 20.27 -11.56
N ASN A 118 -3.58 21.41 -10.99
CA ASN A 118 -4.25 21.51 -9.69
C ASN A 118 -3.44 21.06 -8.45
N ILE A 119 -2.12 21.29 -8.47
CA ILE A 119 -1.28 21.21 -7.26
C ILE A 119 -1.06 22.64 -6.73
N ASP A 120 -1.08 22.82 -5.41
CA ASP A 120 -0.79 24.09 -4.76
C ASP A 120 0.58 24.62 -5.17
N SER A 121 0.69 25.94 -5.44
CA SER A 121 1.92 26.57 -5.89
C SER A 121 3.08 26.40 -4.90
N ARG A 122 2.83 26.48 -3.59
CA ARG A 122 3.85 26.28 -2.55
C ARG A 122 4.38 24.85 -2.56
N ILE A 123 3.49 23.87 -2.79
CA ILE A 123 3.86 22.45 -2.87
C ILE A 123 4.64 22.19 -4.15
N ILE A 124 4.24 22.79 -5.28
CA ILE A 124 5.00 22.71 -6.53
C ILE A 124 6.40 23.32 -6.40
N GLU A 125 6.56 24.45 -5.72
CA GLU A 125 7.87 25.05 -5.44
C GLU A 125 8.76 24.09 -4.64
N ASP A 126 8.20 23.40 -3.64
CA ASP A 126 8.91 22.38 -2.87
C ASP A 126 9.30 21.16 -3.71
N VAL A 127 8.39 20.66 -4.54
CA VAL A 127 8.66 19.58 -5.50
C VAL A 127 9.77 19.99 -6.47
N PHE A 128 9.73 21.23 -6.97
CA PHE A 128 10.74 21.79 -7.88
C PHE A 128 12.12 21.88 -7.22
N MET A 129 12.18 22.40 -5.99
CA MET A 129 13.42 22.46 -5.21
C MET A 129 14.04 21.08 -4.98
N VAL A 130 13.23 20.07 -4.68
CA VAL A 130 13.70 18.69 -4.52
C VAL A 130 14.18 18.12 -5.85
N PHE A 131 13.42 18.31 -6.93
CA PHE A 131 13.77 17.83 -8.27
C PHE A 131 15.14 18.34 -8.72
N HIS A 132 15.41 19.64 -8.53
CA HIS A 132 16.68 20.25 -8.92
C HIS A 132 17.87 19.88 -8.02
N LYS A 133 17.62 19.35 -6.82
CA LYS A 133 18.67 18.84 -5.92
C LYS A 133 19.03 17.38 -6.18
N LEU A 134 18.27 16.67 -7.01
CA LEU A 134 18.64 15.32 -7.41
C LEU A 134 19.93 15.35 -8.25
N PRO A 135 20.84 14.36 -8.05
CA PRO A 135 22.00 14.21 -8.89
C PRO A 135 21.59 13.86 -10.33
N ASP A 136 22.56 13.85 -11.24
CA ASP A 136 22.29 13.46 -12.62
C ASP A 136 21.85 11.98 -12.67
N ILE A 137 20.59 11.79 -13.00
CA ILE A 137 19.87 10.51 -13.05
C ILE A 137 19.21 10.48 -14.41
N SER A 138 19.39 9.39 -15.16
CA SER A 138 18.90 9.30 -16.52
C SER A 138 17.38 9.33 -16.58
N ASP A 139 16.83 10.05 -17.56
CA ASP A 139 15.42 9.90 -17.90
C ASP A 139 15.21 8.53 -18.55
N TYR A 140 14.09 7.88 -18.24
CA TYR A 140 13.78 6.58 -18.80
C TYR A 140 12.27 6.38 -18.98
N GLN A 141 11.91 5.43 -19.83
CA GLN A 141 10.52 5.05 -20.05
C GLN A 141 10.01 4.22 -18.86
N PHE A 142 9.41 4.92 -17.90
CA PHE A 142 8.80 4.33 -16.71
C PHE A 142 7.67 3.35 -17.07
N ARG A 143 7.65 2.19 -16.40
CA ARG A 143 6.54 1.22 -16.38
C ARG A 143 6.15 0.92 -14.94
N LEU A 144 4.86 0.69 -14.68
CA LEU A 144 4.38 0.36 -13.33
C LEU A 144 5.06 -0.91 -12.76
N SER A 145 5.41 -1.87 -13.62
CA SER A 145 6.14 -3.09 -13.21
C SER A 145 7.58 -2.84 -12.77
N ASP A 146 8.11 -1.62 -12.92
CA ASP A 146 9.44 -1.28 -12.40
C ASP A 146 9.46 -1.18 -10.88
N PHE A 147 8.33 -0.84 -10.24
CA PHE A 147 8.23 -0.88 -8.77
C PHE A 147 8.52 -2.27 -8.23
N ASP A 148 8.07 -3.32 -8.92
CA ASP A 148 8.23 -4.71 -8.47
C ASP A 148 9.68 -5.24 -8.68
N LYS A 149 10.50 -4.51 -9.45
CA LYS A 149 11.93 -4.83 -9.66
C LYS A 149 12.82 -4.22 -8.57
N VAL A 150 12.33 -3.22 -7.84
CA VAL A 150 13.11 -2.56 -6.78
C VAL A 150 13.24 -3.50 -5.59
N ARG A 151 14.48 -3.76 -5.17
CA ARG A 151 14.77 -4.55 -3.98
C ARG A 151 15.02 -3.66 -2.77
N ILE A 152 14.08 -3.69 -1.83
CA ILE A 152 14.23 -3.06 -0.53
C ILE A 152 14.96 -4.00 0.42
N HIS A 153 15.99 -3.49 1.06
CA HIS A 153 16.79 -4.15 2.08
C HIS A 153 17.05 -3.18 3.23
N ARG A 154 17.67 -3.65 4.32
CA ARG A 154 17.81 -2.88 5.57
C ARG A 154 18.44 -1.50 5.38
N ASN A 155 19.41 -1.36 4.47
CA ASN A 155 20.14 -0.11 4.25
C ASN A 155 19.36 0.94 3.45
N ASN A 156 18.43 0.52 2.59
CA ASN A 156 17.61 1.42 1.78
C ASN A 156 16.13 1.41 2.19
N TYR A 157 15.80 0.90 3.37
CA TYR A 157 14.43 0.78 3.87
C TYR A 157 13.65 2.10 3.87
N HIS A 158 14.33 3.24 3.99
CA HIS A 158 13.70 4.56 3.90
C HIS A 158 13.10 4.88 2.51
N TYR A 159 13.56 4.19 1.45
CA TYR A 159 12.95 4.30 0.12
C TYR A 159 11.58 3.64 0.05
N ASP A 160 11.29 2.65 0.90
CA ASP A 160 10.06 1.87 0.81
C ASP A 160 8.81 2.76 0.91
N PHE A 161 8.76 3.66 1.89
CA PHE A 161 7.63 4.59 2.04
C PHE A 161 7.54 5.58 0.87
N ILE A 162 8.68 6.16 0.48
CA ILE A 162 8.77 7.09 -0.65
C ILE A 162 8.26 6.44 -1.94
N LEU A 163 8.68 5.20 -2.21
CA LEU A 163 8.29 4.45 -3.40
C LEU A 163 6.82 4.03 -3.36
N LYS A 164 6.25 3.71 -2.18
CA LYS A 164 4.80 3.48 -2.02
C LYS A 164 3.98 4.72 -2.40
N ILE A 165 4.41 5.92 -1.97
CA ILE A 165 3.78 7.18 -2.38
C ILE A 165 3.94 7.41 -3.88
N CYS A 166 5.16 7.24 -4.41
CA CYS A 166 5.40 7.36 -5.85
C CYS A 166 4.50 6.40 -6.64
N ARG A 167 4.28 5.17 -6.14
CA ARG A 167 3.42 4.18 -6.77
C ARG A 167 1.97 4.64 -6.85
N ILE A 168 1.39 5.09 -5.73
CA ILE A 168 0.02 5.63 -5.75
C ILE A 168 -0.10 6.81 -6.70
N ILE A 169 0.86 7.75 -6.68
CA ILE A 169 0.85 8.89 -7.60
C ILE A 169 0.86 8.39 -9.05
N GLN A 170 1.79 7.52 -9.41
CA GLN A 170 1.97 7.02 -10.78
C GLN A 170 0.78 6.19 -11.28
N GLU A 171 0.17 5.36 -10.42
CA GLU A 171 -1.00 4.53 -10.77
C GLU A 171 -2.25 5.39 -11.05
N ASN A 172 -2.32 6.59 -10.48
CA ASN A 172 -3.50 7.45 -10.51
C ASN A 172 -3.31 8.74 -11.34
N LEU A 173 -2.15 8.94 -11.97
CA LEU A 173 -1.90 10.04 -12.90
C LEU A 173 -2.23 9.61 -14.35
N LEU A 174 -3.23 10.26 -14.94
CA LEU A 174 -3.58 10.10 -16.35
C LEU A 174 -3.22 11.35 -17.16
N ILE A 175 -2.86 11.16 -18.42
CA ILE A 175 -2.56 12.27 -19.34
C ILE A 175 -3.87 12.82 -19.89
N ASN A 176 -4.04 14.14 -19.83
CA ASN A 176 -5.10 14.84 -20.55
C ASN A 176 -4.67 15.04 -22.00
N GLU A 177 -5.32 14.35 -22.93
CA GLU A 177 -4.99 14.40 -24.37
C GLU A 177 -5.05 15.81 -24.97
N LYS A 178 -5.84 16.72 -24.38
CA LYS A 178 -6.01 18.09 -24.89
C LYS A 178 -4.93 19.05 -24.41
N SER A 179 -4.53 18.97 -23.13
CA SER A 179 -3.53 19.88 -22.56
C SER A 179 -2.11 19.30 -22.55
N GLY A 180 -1.96 17.99 -22.76
CA GLY A 180 -0.69 17.28 -22.56
C GLY A 180 -0.23 17.23 -21.10
N LYS A 181 -1.02 17.79 -20.17
CA LYS A 181 -0.75 17.79 -18.73
C LYS A 181 -1.33 16.56 -18.07
N TYR A 182 -0.82 16.24 -16.89
CA TYR A 182 -1.35 15.14 -16.09
C TYR A 182 -2.52 15.60 -15.23
N ARG A 183 -3.45 14.69 -14.96
CA ARG A 183 -4.55 14.84 -14.00
C ARG A 183 -4.56 13.62 -13.08
N PHE A 184 -4.65 13.88 -11.78
CA PHE A 184 -4.78 12.84 -10.77
C PHE A 184 -6.24 12.42 -10.58
N PHE A 185 -6.47 11.12 -10.48
CA PHE A 185 -7.77 10.52 -10.22
C PHE A 185 -7.75 9.85 -8.85
N ASP A 186 -8.54 10.34 -7.90
CA ASP A 186 -8.53 9.81 -6.54
C ASP A 186 -8.96 8.33 -6.49
N PHE A 187 -8.06 7.46 -6.03
CA PHE A 187 -8.34 6.02 -5.85
C PHE A 187 -9.43 5.75 -4.81
N VAL A 188 -9.78 6.73 -3.98
CA VAL A 188 -10.89 6.66 -3.01
C VAL A 188 -12.22 6.36 -3.71
N ARG A 189 -12.32 6.71 -5.00
CA ARG A 189 -13.47 6.38 -5.85
C ARG A 189 -13.43 4.97 -6.42
N ASP A 190 -12.39 4.18 -6.21
CA ASP A 190 -12.37 2.76 -6.58
C ASP A 190 -12.72 1.91 -5.36
N GLU A 191 -13.89 1.28 -5.38
CA GLU A 191 -14.36 0.42 -4.29
C GLU A 191 -13.43 -0.77 -4.04
N LYS A 192 -12.81 -1.34 -5.07
CA LYS A 192 -11.89 -2.47 -4.92
C LYS A 192 -10.58 -2.01 -4.29
N ALA A 193 -10.07 -0.85 -4.70
CA ALA A 193 -8.87 -0.28 -4.10
C ALA A 193 -9.10 0.05 -2.61
N MET A 194 -10.23 0.69 -2.30
CA MET A 194 -10.59 1.03 -0.92
C MET A 194 -10.89 -0.20 -0.05
N ALA A 195 -11.50 -1.25 -0.60
CA ALA A 195 -11.70 -2.50 0.12
C ALA A 195 -10.35 -3.12 0.54
N ARG A 196 -9.40 -3.23 -0.39
CA ARG A 196 -8.05 -3.75 -0.10
C ARG A 196 -7.29 -2.87 0.89
N LEU A 197 -7.42 -1.54 0.77
CA LEU A 197 -6.83 -0.61 1.71
C LEU A 197 -7.40 -0.83 3.11
N PHE A 198 -8.72 -0.90 3.24
CA PHE A 198 -9.39 -1.06 4.52
C PHE A 198 -9.07 -2.42 5.17
N GLU A 199 -9.06 -3.49 4.39
CA GLU A 199 -8.63 -4.83 4.84
C GLU A 199 -7.21 -4.81 5.40
N ALA A 200 -6.25 -4.27 4.64
CA ALA A 200 -4.86 -4.17 5.05
C ALA A 200 -4.68 -3.25 6.27
N PHE A 201 -5.42 -2.14 6.30
CA PHE A 201 -5.49 -1.23 7.43
C PHE A 201 -5.93 -1.94 8.71
N VAL A 202 -7.09 -2.58 8.72
CA VAL A 202 -7.66 -3.22 9.92
C VAL A 202 -6.71 -4.31 10.44
N ARG A 203 -6.14 -5.11 9.52
CA ARG A 203 -5.17 -6.15 9.85
C ARG A 203 -3.94 -5.58 10.55
N ASN A 204 -3.30 -4.58 9.95
CA ASN A 204 -2.07 -4.02 10.50
C ASN A 204 -2.34 -3.14 11.73
N PHE A 205 -3.52 -2.53 11.81
CA PHE A 205 -4.00 -1.82 12.99
C PHE A 205 -4.01 -2.75 14.20
N TYR A 206 -4.75 -3.86 14.15
CA TYR A 206 -4.80 -4.77 15.29
C TYR A 206 -3.46 -5.44 15.57
N ARG A 207 -2.64 -5.70 14.53
CA ARG A 207 -1.29 -6.23 14.71
C ARG A 207 -0.38 -5.29 15.51
N ASN A 208 -0.46 -3.99 15.26
CA ASN A 208 0.43 -3.00 15.87
C ASN A 208 -0.11 -2.43 17.18
N GLU A 209 -1.44 -2.37 17.34
CA GLU A 209 -2.12 -1.76 18.49
C GLU A 209 -2.55 -2.77 19.56
N THR A 210 -2.33 -4.06 19.33
CA THR A 210 -2.64 -5.12 20.30
C THR A 210 -1.48 -6.10 20.44
N ASN A 211 -1.48 -6.86 21.53
CA ASN A 211 -0.50 -7.93 21.76
C ASN A 211 -0.98 -9.30 21.23
N PHE A 212 -2.04 -9.32 20.42
CA PHE A 212 -2.60 -10.57 19.90
C PHE A 212 -1.89 -11.01 18.61
N ASN A 213 -1.98 -12.30 18.30
CA ASN A 213 -1.50 -12.79 17.02
C ASN A 213 -2.55 -12.49 15.92
N VAL A 214 -2.24 -11.56 15.03
CA VAL A 214 -3.12 -11.09 13.95
C VAL A 214 -2.58 -11.50 12.59
N GLU A 215 -3.32 -12.34 11.87
CA GLU A 215 -2.93 -12.88 10.57
C GLU A 215 -4.09 -12.96 9.58
N SER A 216 -3.77 -13.15 8.30
CA SER A 216 -4.73 -13.63 7.31
C SER A 216 -4.50 -15.13 7.15
N LYS A 217 -5.51 -15.94 7.45
CA LYS A 217 -5.37 -17.39 7.57
C LYS A 217 -6.13 -18.09 6.45
N GLN A 218 -5.48 -19.09 5.85
CA GLN A 218 -6.17 -20.02 4.97
C GLN A 218 -6.83 -21.12 5.80
N ILE A 219 -8.14 -21.26 5.68
CA ILE A 219 -8.94 -22.31 6.31
C ILE A 219 -9.14 -23.41 5.27
N LYS A 220 -8.99 -24.68 5.70
CA LYS A 220 -9.28 -25.81 4.83
C LYS A 220 -10.78 -26.12 4.87
N TRP A 221 -11.35 -26.49 3.73
CA TRP A 221 -12.70 -27.02 3.69
C TRP A 221 -12.75 -28.35 4.44
N GLN A 222 -13.79 -28.56 5.25
CA GLN A 222 -14.00 -29.80 6.00
C GLN A 222 -14.94 -30.78 5.29
N PHE A 223 -15.03 -30.69 3.97
CA PHE A 223 -15.83 -31.64 3.20
C PHE A 223 -15.20 -33.03 3.25
N THR A 224 -16.05 -34.05 3.36
CA THR A 224 -15.62 -35.43 3.13
C THR A 224 -15.51 -35.64 1.62
N ASN A 225 -14.28 -35.74 1.11
CA ASN A 225 -14.05 -35.95 -0.32
C ASN A 225 -14.46 -37.38 -0.71
N VAL A 226 -15.34 -37.50 -1.70
CA VAL A 226 -15.78 -38.79 -2.26
C VAL A 226 -14.95 -39.18 -3.48
N LEU A 227 -14.30 -38.22 -4.13
CA LEU A 227 -13.48 -38.39 -5.33
C LEU A 227 -12.06 -37.84 -5.10
N GLU A 228 -11.04 -38.53 -5.63
CA GLU A 228 -9.64 -38.08 -5.60
C GLU A 228 -9.47 -36.72 -6.31
N ASN A 229 -8.55 -35.89 -5.82
CA ASN A 229 -8.23 -34.55 -6.35
C ASN A 229 -9.39 -33.53 -6.38
N THR A 230 -10.46 -33.74 -5.60
CA THR A 230 -11.57 -32.76 -5.55
C THR A 230 -11.15 -31.43 -4.89
N GLU A 231 -10.17 -31.45 -3.97
CA GLU A 231 -9.72 -30.27 -3.23
C GLU A 231 -9.16 -29.16 -4.12
N SER A 232 -8.56 -29.50 -5.28
CA SER A 232 -7.99 -28.49 -6.19
C SER A 232 -9.03 -27.64 -6.91
N PHE A 233 -10.29 -28.08 -6.93
CA PHE A 233 -11.40 -27.33 -7.52
C PHE A 233 -12.10 -26.41 -6.52
N LEU A 234 -11.80 -26.55 -5.23
CA LEU A 234 -12.43 -25.75 -4.20
C LEU A 234 -11.83 -24.34 -4.16
N PRO A 235 -12.66 -23.30 -3.96
CA PRO A 235 -12.17 -21.95 -3.79
C PRO A 235 -11.32 -21.86 -2.51
N LEU A 236 -10.26 -21.06 -2.55
CA LEU A 236 -9.43 -20.81 -1.37
C LEU A 236 -10.23 -20.02 -0.33
N MET A 237 -10.46 -20.60 0.85
CA MET A 237 -10.99 -19.87 1.99
C MET A 237 -9.86 -19.15 2.72
N LYS A 238 -9.67 -17.88 2.41
CA LYS A 238 -8.72 -17.01 3.10
C LYS A 238 -9.48 -15.95 3.87
N THR A 239 -9.21 -15.83 5.17
CA THR A 239 -9.80 -14.78 6.02
C THR A 239 -9.07 -13.46 5.80
N ASP A 240 -9.81 -12.35 5.88
CA ASP A 240 -9.21 -11.02 5.88
C ASP A 240 -8.33 -10.85 7.12
N ILE A 241 -8.93 -11.02 8.30
CA ILE A 241 -8.25 -10.93 9.60
C ILE A 241 -8.69 -12.08 10.51
N THR A 242 -7.73 -12.71 11.15
CA THR A 242 -7.93 -13.65 12.25
C THR A 242 -7.07 -13.19 13.41
N ILE A 243 -7.72 -12.93 14.54
CA ILE A 243 -7.08 -12.57 15.80
C ILE A 243 -7.14 -13.81 16.69
N ASN A 244 -5.97 -14.30 17.09
CA ASN A 244 -5.83 -15.37 18.06
C ASN A 244 -5.34 -14.74 19.38
N ALA A 245 -6.22 -14.75 20.38
CA ALA A 245 -5.89 -14.46 21.76
C ALA A 245 -5.72 -15.79 22.54
N PRO A 246 -5.17 -15.78 23.77
CA PRO A 246 -5.03 -17.00 24.55
C PRO A 246 -6.34 -17.76 24.79
N ASP A 247 -7.43 -17.03 25.05
CA ASP A 247 -8.70 -17.60 25.50
C ASP A 247 -9.84 -17.49 24.47
N TRP A 248 -9.64 -16.74 23.38
CA TRP A 248 -10.66 -16.52 22.36
C TRP A 248 -10.07 -16.33 20.97
N LYS A 249 -10.89 -16.60 19.96
CA LYS A 249 -10.57 -16.41 18.55
C LYS A 249 -11.61 -15.51 17.90
N LEU A 250 -11.18 -14.60 17.03
CA LEU A 250 -12.05 -13.73 16.26
C LEU A 250 -11.67 -13.76 14.79
N ILE A 251 -12.64 -14.00 13.92
CA ILE A 251 -12.51 -13.83 12.48
C ILE A 251 -13.25 -12.56 12.08
N ILE A 252 -12.52 -11.61 11.50
CA ILE A 252 -13.09 -10.37 10.98
C ILE A 252 -13.01 -10.43 9.45
N ASP A 253 -14.14 -10.18 8.81
CA ASP A 253 -14.28 -10.04 7.38
C ASP A 253 -14.70 -8.59 7.08
N THR A 254 -13.87 -7.88 6.33
CA THR A 254 -13.99 -6.43 6.11
C THR A 254 -14.68 -6.17 4.78
N LYS A 255 -15.52 -5.13 4.73
CA LYS A 255 -16.22 -4.77 3.49
C LYS A 255 -16.27 -3.27 3.32
N TYR A 256 -16.04 -2.83 2.09
CA TYR A 256 -16.14 -1.42 1.71
C TYR A 256 -17.23 -1.24 0.65
N TYR A 257 -18.20 -0.37 0.93
CA TYR A 257 -19.25 0.03 0.00
C TYR A 257 -19.35 1.56 0.03
N LYS A 258 -19.31 2.23 -1.13
CA LYS A 258 -19.43 3.70 -1.18
C LYS A 258 -20.74 4.19 -0.59
N ASP A 259 -21.81 3.49 -0.93
CA ASP A 259 -23.14 3.66 -0.36
C ASP A 259 -23.38 2.44 0.51
N ALA A 260 -22.78 2.39 1.71
CA ALA A 260 -23.03 1.30 2.65
C ALA A 260 -24.54 1.04 2.83
N PHE A 261 -25.39 2.06 2.65
CA PHE A 261 -26.84 1.93 2.69
C PHE A 261 -27.53 2.86 1.69
N LYS A 262 -27.86 2.34 0.49
CA LYS A 262 -28.97 2.91 -0.30
C LYS A 262 -30.27 2.69 0.48
N LEU A 263 -30.64 3.75 1.21
CA LEU A 263 -31.95 4.09 1.74
C LEU A 263 -33.06 3.07 1.46
N SER A 264 -33.28 2.18 2.42
CA SER A 264 -34.62 1.74 2.78
C SER A 264 -34.76 2.01 4.27
N TYR A 265 -35.42 3.14 4.59
CA TYR A 265 -35.92 3.54 5.92
C TYR A 265 -35.19 2.94 7.14
N ASP A 266 -34.29 3.74 7.72
CA ASP A 266 -33.74 3.63 9.10
C ASP A 266 -33.08 2.31 9.54
N LYS A 267 -32.92 1.31 8.67
CA LYS A 267 -32.19 0.08 9.03
C LYS A 267 -31.22 -0.39 7.95
N PRO A 268 -29.94 -0.57 8.29
CA PRO A 268 -28.97 -1.14 7.37
C PRO A 268 -29.39 -2.56 6.95
N LYS A 269 -29.65 -2.78 5.65
CA LYS A 269 -29.83 -4.15 5.11
C LYS A 269 -28.45 -4.73 4.80
N PHE A 270 -28.10 -5.80 5.50
CA PHE A 270 -26.83 -6.49 5.35
C PHE A 270 -26.81 -7.31 4.05
N ASP A 271 -25.67 -7.31 3.36
CA ASP A 271 -25.45 -8.22 2.24
C ASP A 271 -25.32 -9.65 2.77
N SER A 272 -26.28 -10.50 2.38
CA SER A 272 -26.31 -11.90 2.79
C SER A 272 -25.08 -12.68 2.31
N GLY A 273 -24.46 -12.27 1.20
CA GLY A 273 -23.25 -12.88 0.67
C GLY A 273 -22.07 -12.81 1.66
N ASN A 274 -21.90 -11.65 2.30
CA ASN A 274 -20.84 -11.44 3.30
C ASN A 274 -21.10 -12.29 4.55
N LEU A 275 -22.36 -12.38 4.97
CA LEU A 275 -22.72 -13.22 6.10
C LEU A 275 -22.48 -14.70 5.81
N TYR A 276 -22.81 -15.18 4.60
CA TYR A 276 -22.52 -16.55 4.20
C TYR A 276 -21.02 -16.83 4.13
N GLN A 277 -20.21 -15.87 3.67
CA GLN A 277 -18.76 -15.98 3.65
C GLN A 277 -18.18 -16.11 5.07
N LEU A 278 -18.56 -15.21 5.99
CA LEU A 278 -18.13 -15.27 7.38
C LEU A 278 -18.58 -16.57 8.05
N PHE A 279 -19.81 -17.00 7.79
CA PHE A 279 -20.35 -18.25 8.31
C PHE A 279 -19.54 -19.46 7.83
N ALA A 280 -19.19 -19.52 6.54
CA ALA A 280 -18.34 -20.58 6.01
C ALA A 280 -16.99 -20.64 6.74
N TYR A 281 -16.40 -19.49 7.07
CA TYR A 281 -15.17 -19.44 7.86
C TYR A 281 -15.34 -19.98 9.27
N LEU A 282 -16.41 -19.58 9.98
CA LEU A 282 -16.66 -20.00 11.36
C LEU A 282 -16.85 -21.50 11.50
N ILE A 283 -17.61 -22.12 10.58
CA ILE A 283 -17.87 -23.56 10.62
C ILE A 283 -16.63 -24.35 10.19
N ASN A 284 -15.96 -23.97 9.10
CA ASN A 284 -14.82 -24.75 8.58
C ASN A 284 -13.52 -24.57 9.38
N GLN A 285 -13.44 -23.60 10.30
CA GLN A 285 -12.29 -23.47 11.19
C GLN A 285 -12.37 -24.32 12.45
N GLU A 286 -13.53 -24.92 12.76
CA GLU A 286 -13.72 -25.73 13.97
C GLU A 286 -12.82 -26.97 13.98
N ASP A 287 -12.18 -27.26 15.11
CA ASP A 287 -11.35 -28.46 15.28
C ASP A 287 -11.85 -29.35 16.44
N GLY A 288 -13.06 -29.09 16.91
CA GLY A 288 -13.68 -29.78 18.03
C GLY A 288 -13.34 -29.19 19.40
N THR A 289 -12.36 -28.29 19.50
CA THR A 289 -12.03 -27.61 20.76
C THR A 289 -13.02 -26.50 21.10
N THR A 290 -13.22 -26.21 22.39
CA THR A 290 -14.04 -25.08 22.83
C THR A 290 -13.54 -23.75 22.27
N TYR A 291 -12.21 -23.61 22.12
CA TYR A 291 -11.58 -22.40 21.58
C TYR A 291 -12.06 -22.09 20.14
N THR A 292 -12.20 -23.12 19.30
CA THR A 292 -12.70 -22.93 17.93
C THR A 292 -14.22 -22.90 17.87
N LYS A 293 -14.94 -23.68 18.68
CA LYS A 293 -16.43 -23.67 18.73
C LYS A 293 -17.01 -22.36 19.24
N THR A 294 -16.28 -21.64 20.10
CA THR A 294 -16.68 -20.32 20.60
C THR A 294 -16.06 -19.17 19.80
N CYS A 295 -15.48 -19.45 18.62
CA CYS A 295 -14.87 -18.44 17.77
C CYS A 295 -15.90 -17.35 17.43
N LEU A 296 -15.50 -16.10 17.64
CA LEU A 296 -16.29 -14.93 17.31
C LEU A 296 -16.18 -14.66 15.80
N GLY A 297 -17.27 -14.19 15.20
CA GLY A 297 -17.29 -13.67 13.84
C GLY A 297 -17.63 -12.18 13.85
N MET A 298 -16.98 -11.38 13.01
CA MET A 298 -17.30 -9.97 12.85
C MET A 298 -17.31 -9.58 11.37
N LEU A 299 -18.39 -8.96 10.93
CA LEU A 299 -18.38 -8.16 9.70
C LEU A 299 -18.08 -6.71 10.07
N LEU A 300 -17.02 -6.14 9.51
CA LEU A 300 -16.60 -4.77 9.81
C LEU A 300 -16.73 -3.87 8.57
N TYR A 301 -17.50 -2.80 8.72
CA TYR A 301 -17.77 -1.84 7.66
C TYR A 301 -17.25 -0.45 8.03
N PRO A 302 -16.50 0.24 7.14
CA PRO A 302 -16.24 1.65 7.30
C PRO A 302 -17.49 2.46 6.96
N SER A 303 -17.72 3.53 7.71
CA SER A 303 -18.81 4.47 7.50
C SER A 303 -18.35 5.91 7.66
N THR A 304 -19.18 6.87 7.24
CA THR A 304 -18.98 8.31 7.53
C THR A 304 -20.00 8.85 8.54
N LYS A 305 -20.79 7.94 9.12
CA LYS A 305 -21.85 8.17 10.09
C LYS A 305 -21.81 7.08 11.14
N ASP A 306 -22.34 7.37 12.32
CA ASP A 306 -22.49 6.37 13.36
C ASP A 306 -23.70 5.48 13.05
N TYR A 307 -23.49 4.16 13.14
CA TYR A 307 -24.51 3.14 12.98
C TYR A 307 -24.52 2.27 14.24
N GLN A 308 -25.67 1.66 14.54
CA GLN A 308 -25.76 0.70 15.63
C GLN A 308 -25.23 -0.66 15.17
N ASP A 309 -24.39 -1.25 16.01
CA ASP A 309 -23.93 -2.62 15.85
C ASP A 309 -25.09 -3.61 16.00
N ALA A 310 -24.98 -4.75 15.33
CA ALA A 310 -25.90 -5.87 15.49
C ALA A 310 -25.13 -7.09 16.00
N GLU A 311 -25.79 -7.86 16.86
CA GLU A 311 -25.19 -9.05 17.46
C GLU A 311 -26.19 -10.21 17.40
N MET A 312 -25.70 -11.39 17.04
CA MET A 312 -26.49 -12.61 16.94
C MET A 312 -25.68 -13.83 17.35
N TRP A 313 -26.38 -14.88 17.75
CA TRP A 313 -25.79 -16.16 18.09
C TRP A 313 -26.19 -17.21 17.08
N TYR A 314 -25.22 -18.01 16.66
CA TYR A 314 -25.45 -19.27 15.97
C TYR A 314 -24.72 -20.36 16.75
N GLN A 315 -25.48 -21.20 17.45
CA GLN A 315 -24.92 -22.17 18.39
C GLN A 315 -23.98 -21.47 19.40
N GLU A 316 -22.72 -21.92 19.50
CA GLU A 316 -21.70 -21.35 20.37
C GLU A 316 -20.94 -20.17 19.73
N HIS A 317 -21.19 -19.88 18.44
CA HIS A 317 -20.59 -18.76 17.73
C HIS A 317 -21.38 -17.47 17.93
N LYS A 318 -20.66 -16.44 18.37
CA LYS A 318 -21.17 -15.08 18.46
C LYS A 318 -20.76 -14.29 17.21
N ILE A 319 -21.74 -13.78 16.48
CA ILE A 319 -21.55 -13.03 15.24
C ILE A 319 -21.93 -11.56 15.49
N ARG A 320 -21.00 -10.65 15.20
CA ARG A 320 -21.18 -9.20 15.29
C ARG A 320 -21.16 -8.58 13.90
N ILE A 321 -21.97 -7.55 13.70
CA ILE A 321 -21.90 -6.65 12.55
C ILE A 321 -21.62 -5.27 13.11
N SER A 322 -20.43 -4.76 12.81
CA SER A 322 -19.91 -3.55 13.43
C SER A 322 -19.51 -2.51 12.40
N PHE A 323 -19.59 -1.25 12.82
CA PHE A 323 -19.29 -0.09 11.99
C PHE A 323 -18.18 0.74 12.60
N VAL A 324 -17.27 1.25 11.75
CA VAL A 324 -16.27 2.23 12.15
C VAL A 324 -16.48 3.52 11.38
N ASN A 325 -16.90 4.57 12.11
CA ASN A 325 -17.04 5.90 11.52
C ASN A 325 -15.64 6.48 11.27
N LEU A 326 -15.28 6.66 10.01
CA LEU A 326 -14.02 7.23 9.54
C LEU A 326 -14.09 8.76 9.37
N ASN A 327 -15.25 9.38 9.59
CA ASN A 327 -15.46 10.82 9.49
C ASN A 327 -15.42 11.52 10.86
N GLN A 328 -14.38 11.22 11.63
CA GLN A 328 -14.13 11.79 12.96
C GLN A 328 -12.62 11.92 13.20
N ASP A 329 -12.23 12.51 14.33
CA ASP A 329 -10.83 12.58 14.73
C ASP A 329 -10.19 11.18 14.82
N TRP A 330 -8.95 11.06 14.38
CA TRP A 330 -8.23 9.77 14.33
C TRP A 330 -8.18 9.06 15.69
N ARG A 331 -8.08 9.79 16.80
CA ARG A 331 -8.08 9.20 18.15
C ARG A 331 -9.38 8.46 18.44
N LEU A 332 -10.51 9.04 18.04
CA LEU A 332 -11.83 8.42 18.21
C LEU A 332 -11.99 7.18 17.31
N ILE A 333 -11.44 7.19 16.10
CA ILE A 333 -11.40 6.02 15.21
C ILE A 333 -10.63 4.88 15.89
N LYS A 334 -9.42 5.20 16.39
CA LYS A 334 -8.56 4.23 17.11
C LYS A 334 -9.27 3.65 18.32
N ASP A 335 -9.86 4.49 19.17
CA ASP A 335 -10.60 4.04 20.35
C ASP A 335 -11.82 3.18 19.98
N SER A 336 -12.51 3.51 18.89
CA SER A 336 -13.66 2.74 18.41
C SER A 336 -13.25 1.34 17.98
N LEU A 337 -12.18 1.20 17.18
CA LEU A 337 -11.66 -0.10 16.77
C LEU A 337 -11.20 -0.95 17.96
N LEU A 338 -10.49 -0.35 18.92
CA LEU A 338 -10.06 -1.08 20.13
C LEU A 338 -11.23 -1.54 21.00
N LYS A 339 -12.33 -0.78 21.03
CA LYS A 339 -13.56 -1.19 21.75
C LYS A 339 -14.24 -2.39 21.11
N LEU A 340 -14.08 -2.64 19.81
CA LEU A 340 -14.69 -3.80 19.13
C LEU A 340 -14.13 -5.14 19.61
N LEU A 341 -12.94 -5.15 20.21
CA LEU A 341 -12.32 -6.36 20.79
C LEU A 341 -12.74 -6.64 22.24
N LYS A 342 -13.52 -5.75 22.86
CA LYS A 342 -14.12 -5.95 24.18
C LYS A 342 -15.50 -6.60 24.04
#